data_AF-A0AA95ZJ76-F1
#
_entry.id   AF-A0AA95ZJ76-F1
#
_cell.length_a   1.000
_cell.length_b   1.000
_cell.length_c   1.000
_cell.angle_alpha   90.00
_cell.angle_beta   90.00
_cell.angle_gamma   90.00
#
_symmetry.space_group_name_H-M   'P 1'
#
loop_
_entity.id
_entity.type
_entity.pdbx_description
1 polymer ?
#
loop_
_entity_poly.entity_id
_entity_poly.type
_entity_poly.pdbx_seq_one_letter_code
_entity_poly.pdbx_strand_id
1 'polypeptide(L)'
;MISTFLVFLGAGIGGVLRHGVNLASLKWVGPGFPYGTLAINIVGSGLMGLVAGWFAFKAGEGTPQDLRLFLTTGILGGFTTFSAFSLDAILLWERGEATLAAAYVLGSVVVSLAALVGGLAIMRGLT
;
A
#
# COMPACT_ATOMS: atom_id res chain seq x y z
N MET A 1 19.58 -14.90 6.51
CA MET A 1 19.34 -14.35 7.87
C MET A 1 19.28 -12.81 7.85
N ILE A 2 20.25 -12.12 7.25
CA ILE A 2 20.23 -10.64 7.11
C ILE A 2 18.98 -10.16 6.37
N SER A 3 18.66 -10.75 5.20
CA SER A 3 17.48 -10.36 4.41
C SER A 3 16.16 -10.51 5.17
N THR A 4 16.02 -11.57 5.98
CA THR A 4 14.84 -11.79 6.84
C THR A 4 14.72 -10.71 7.90
N PHE A 5 15.84 -10.33 8.53
CA PHE A 5 15.86 -9.26 9.52
C PHE A 5 15.51 -7.89 8.90
N LEU A 6 15.97 -7.63 7.67
CA LEU A 6 15.58 -6.43 6.93
C LEU A 6 14.08 -6.42 6.63
N VAL A 7 13.51 -7.54 6.17
CA VAL A 7 12.05 -7.65 5.97
C VAL A 7 11.31 -7.38 7.28
N PHE A 8 11.76 -7.93 8.41
CA PHE A 8 11.18 -7.68 9.73
C PHE A 8 11.21 -6.18 10.09
N LEU A 9 12.37 -5.53 9.97
CA LEU A 9 12.50 -4.10 10.27
C LEU A 9 11.63 -3.25 9.35
N GLY A 10 11.67 -3.51 8.05
CA GLY A 10 10.86 -2.80 7.07
C GLY A 10 9.37 -2.97 7.35
N ALA A 11 8.91 -4.19 7.62
CA ALA A 11 7.52 -4.47 7.93
C ALA A 11 7.07 -3.82 9.23
N GLY A 12 7.94 -3.76 10.24
CA GLY A 12 7.70 -3.00 11.47
C GLY A 12 7.49 -1.51 11.20
N ILE A 13 8.38 -0.90 10.42
CA ILE A 13 8.27 0.51 10.00
C ILE A 13 6.97 0.75 9.23
N GLY A 14 6.71 -0.08 8.20
CA GLY A 14 5.49 0.02 7.39
C GLY A 14 4.23 -0.12 8.24
N GLY A 15 4.22 -1.08 9.18
CA GLY A 15 3.10 -1.30 10.10
C GLY A 15 2.83 -0.10 11.02
N VAL A 16 3.88 0.53 11.54
CA VAL A 16 3.76 1.75 12.37
C VAL A 16 3.22 2.93 11.55
N LEU A 17 3.73 3.13 10.32
CA LEU A 17 3.24 4.19 9.42
C LEU A 17 1.76 3.97 9.08
N ARG A 18 1.37 2.74 8.75
CA ARG A 18 -0.03 2.35 8.52
C ARG A 18 -0.90 2.68 9.72
N HIS A 19 -0.45 2.31 10.92
CA HIS A 19 -1.18 2.59 12.14
C HIS A 19 -1.37 4.11 12.35
N GLY A 20 -0.33 4.90 12.11
CA GLY A 20 -0.40 6.37 12.16
C GLY A 20 -1.42 6.96 11.18
N VAL A 21 -1.45 6.50 9.93
CA VAL A 21 -2.44 6.94 8.92
C VAL A 21 -3.86 6.57 9.35
N ASN A 22 -4.07 5.36 9.89
CA ASN A 22 -5.38 4.93 10.38
C ASN A 22 -5.87 5.78 11.56
N LEU A 23 -4.98 6.13 12.50
CA LEU A 23 -5.31 7.03 13.61
C LEU A 23 -5.64 8.44 13.12
N ALA A 24 -4.85 8.97 12.19
CA ALA A 24 -5.09 10.29 11.60
C ALA A 24 -6.43 10.33 10.85
N SER A 25 -6.72 9.29 10.06
CA SER A 25 -8.00 9.12 9.37
C SER A 25 -9.16 9.13 10.35
N LEU A 26 -9.09 8.35 11.43
CA LEU A 26 -10.14 8.31 12.43
C LEU A 26 -10.39 9.69 13.06
N LYS A 27 -9.32 10.46 13.30
CA LYS A 27 -9.40 11.81 13.87
C LYS A 27 -10.02 12.83 12.91
N TRP A 28 -9.73 12.75 11.62
CA TRP A 28 -10.12 13.78 10.65
C TRP A 28 -11.45 13.52 9.96
N VAL A 29 -11.75 12.27 9.64
CA VAL A 29 -12.93 11.89 8.86
C VAL A 29 -13.86 10.91 9.58
N GLY A 30 -13.50 10.50 10.81
CA GLY A 30 -14.33 9.64 11.64
C GLY A 30 -14.34 8.16 11.21
N PRO A 31 -15.14 7.32 11.90
CA PRO A 31 -15.20 5.87 11.68
C PRO A 31 -16.23 5.43 10.63
N GLY A 32 -16.96 6.36 10.00
CA GLY A 32 -18.07 6.04 9.10
C GLY A 32 -17.65 5.26 7.85
N PHE A 33 -16.46 5.54 7.32
CA PHE A 33 -15.94 4.88 6.13
C PHE A 33 -14.42 4.61 6.29
N PRO A 34 -13.90 3.49 5.74
CA PRO A 34 -12.49 3.06 5.91
C PRO A 34 -11.48 3.88 5.07
N TYR A 35 -11.47 5.19 5.24
CA TYR A 35 -10.56 6.10 4.51
C TYR A 35 -9.08 5.81 4.78
N GLY A 36 -8.72 5.40 5.99
CA GLY A 36 -7.35 5.03 6.35
C GLY A 36 -6.84 3.86 5.52
N THR A 37 -7.58 2.74 5.52
CA THR A 37 -7.26 1.54 4.73
C THR A 37 -7.24 1.82 3.23
N LEU A 38 -8.19 2.64 2.74
CA LEU A 38 -8.19 3.08 1.34
C LEU A 38 -6.90 3.84 0.99
N ALA A 39 -6.54 4.83 1.81
CA ALA A 39 -5.40 5.70 1.56
C ALA A 39 -4.07 4.95 1.58
N ILE A 40 -3.83 4.11 2.60
CA ILE A 40 -2.57 3.34 2.69
C ILE A 40 -2.40 2.40 1.49
N ASN A 41 -3.48 1.79 1.00
CA ASN A 41 -3.41 0.86 -0.11
C ASN A 41 -3.17 1.58 -1.45
N ILE A 42 -3.86 2.70 -1.70
CA ILE A 42 -3.65 3.50 -2.92
C ILE A 42 -2.25 4.10 -2.95
N VAL A 43 -1.85 4.79 -1.86
CA VAL A 43 -0.53 5.42 -1.75
C VAL A 43 0.56 4.36 -1.82
N GLY A 44 0.41 3.27 -1.07
CA GLY A 44 1.37 2.17 -1.06
C GLY A 44 1.51 1.49 -2.42
N SER A 45 0.42 1.35 -3.19
CA SER A 45 0.47 0.81 -4.56
C SER A 45 1.20 1.75 -5.52
N GLY A 46 0.98 3.07 -5.42
CA GLY A 46 1.73 4.06 -6.19
C GLY A 46 3.22 4.06 -5.87
N LEU A 47 3.57 4.03 -4.58
CA LEU A 47 4.96 3.89 -4.12
C LEU A 47 5.58 2.57 -4.58
N MET A 48 4.83 1.46 -4.56
CA MET A 48 5.28 0.18 -5.13
C MET A 48 5.59 0.31 -6.62
N GLY A 49 4.74 1.01 -7.38
CA GLY A 49 5.00 1.30 -8.79
C GLY A 49 6.30 2.07 -9.01
N LEU A 50 6.57 3.10 -8.20
CA LEU A 50 7.82 3.87 -8.26
C LEU A 50 9.03 3.01 -7.89
N VAL A 51 8.95 2.27 -6.79
CA VAL A 51 10.07 1.41 -6.32
C VAL A 51 10.36 0.29 -7.31
N ALA A 52 9.33 -0.42 -7.77
CA ALA A 52 9.48 -1.49 -8.76
C ALA A 52 9.98 -0.94 -10.10
N GLY A 53 9.47 0.22 -10.53
CA GLY A 53 9.92 0.90 -11.75
C GLY A 53 11.38 1.34 -11.68
N TRP A 54 11.82 1.85 -10.54
CA TRP A 54 13.23 2.17 -10.31
C TRP A 54 14.11 0.92 -10.44
N PHE A 55 13.73 -0.17 -9.77
CA PHE A 55 14.47 -1.44 -9.90
C PHE A 55 14.48 -2.01 -11.32
N ALA A 56 13.44 -1.76 -12.11
CA ALA A 56 13.31 -2.29 -13.45
C ALA A 56 14.06 -1.46 -14.51
N PHE A 57 14.08 -0.13 -14.38
CA PHE A 57 14.50 0.77 -15.46
C PHE A 57 15.72 1.63 -15.12
N LYS A 58 16.06 1.76 -13.83
CA LYS A 58 17.07 2.74 -13.36
C LYS A 58 18.15 2.13 -12.49
N ALA A 59 17.81 1.08 -11.74
CA ALA A 59 18.77 0.36 -10.93
C ALA A 59 19.76 -0.40 -11.81
N GLY A 60 21.06 -0.23 -11.57
CA GLY A 60 22.10 -0.99 -12.24
C GLY A 60 22.18 -2.44 -11.75
N GLU A 61 22.89 -3.30 -12.50
CA GLU A 61 23.01 -4.74 -12.22
C GLU A 61 23.55 -5.07 -10.81
N GLY A 62 24.26 -4.14 -10.17
CA GLY A 62 24.81 -4.32 -8.82
C GLY A 62 23.84 -4.07 -7.66
N THR A 63 22.56 -3.83 -7.91
CA THR A 63 21.62 -3.42 -6.86
C THR A 63 21.32 -4.58 -5.89
N PRO A 64 21.56 -4.42 -4.57
CA PRO A 64 21.40 -5.53 -3.63
C PRO A 64 19.96 -6.03 -3.53
N GLN A 65 19.78 -7.35 -3.58
CA GLN A 65 18.48 -8.00 -3.35
C GLN A 65 17.88 -7.64 -1.98
N ASP A 66 18.73 -7.42 -0.99
CA ASP A 66 18.36 -7.00 0.37
C ASP A 66 17.60 -5.67 0.40
N LEU A 67 18.01 -4.70 -0.43
CA LEU A 67 17.31 -3.41 -0.55
C LEU A 67 15.92 -3.59 -1.16
N ARG A 68 15.81 -4.46 -2.18
CA ARG A 68 14.51 -4.80 -2.78
C ARG A 68 13.57 -5.38 -1.74
N LEU A 69 14.01 -6.39 -1.01
CA LEU A 69 13.22 -7.03 0.04
C LEU A 69 12.84 -6.07 1.17
N PHE A 70 13.76 -5.21 1.59
CA PHE A 70 13.49 -4.20 2.62
C PHE A 70 12.39 -3.22 2.20
N LEU A 71 12.45 -2.69 0.97
CA LEU A 71 11.49 -1.70 0.48
C LEU A 71 10.14 -2.32 0.10
N THR A 72 10.13 -3.42 -0.66
CA THR A 72 8.90 -4.00 -1.19
C THR A 72 8.21 -4.87 -0.16
N THR A 73 8.81 -6.01 0.20
CA THR A 73 8.22 -6.97 1.14
C THR A 73 8.17 -6.42 2.56
N GLY A 74 9.19 -5.67 2.97
CA GLY A 74 9.26 -5.02 4.28
C GLY A 74 8.32 -3.81 4.36
N ILE A 75 8.81 -2.62 3.99
CA ILE A 75 8.09 -1.35 4.23
C ILE A 75 6.72 -1.33 3.55
N LEU A 76 6.66 -1.55 2.23
CA LEU A 76 5.40 -1.45 1.50
C LEU A 76 4.45 -2.60 1.84
N GLY A 77 4.98 -3.81 2.07
CA GLY A 77 4.20 -4.95 2.54
C GLY A 77 3.62 -4.75 3.94
N GLY A 78 4.34 -4.11 4.85
CA GLY A 78 3.84 -3.76 6.19
C GLY A 78 2.90 -2.55 6.20
N PHE A 79 3.08 -1.61 5.26
CA PHE A 79 2.29 -0.40 5.12
C PHE A 79 0.91 -0.65 4.50
N THR A 80 0.85 -1.54 3.51
CA THR A 80 -0.42 -1.91 2.84
C THR A 80 -1.07 -3.11 3.52
N THR A 81 -2.36 -3.34 3.28
CA THR A 81 -3.06 -4.49 3.85
C THR A 81 -4.30 -4.88 3.07
N PHE A 82 -4.35 -6.16 2.68
CA PHE A 82 -5.55 -6.75 2.09
C PHE A 82 -6.51 -7.28 3.15
N SER A 83 -6.02 -7.79 4.28
CA SER A 83 -6.88 -8.34 5.34
C SER A 83 -7.79 -7.29 5.99
N ALA A 84 -7.26 -6.09 6.30
CA ALA A 84 -8.11 -5.02 6.83
C ALA A 84 -9.10 -4.52 5.77
N PHE A 85 -8.67 -4.40 4.51
CA PHE A 85 -9.55 -4.06 3.39
C PHE A 85 -10.75 -5.03 3.29
N SER A 86 -10.49 -6.33 3.34
CA SER A 86 -11.55 -7.34 3.28
C SER A 86 -12.51 -7.23 4.47
N LEU A 87 -11.99 -7.03 5.68
CA LEU A 87 -12.82 -6.84 6.87
C LEU A 87 -13.70 -5.58 6.74
N ASP A 88 -13.12 -4.45 6.34
CA ASP A 88 -13.82 -3.18 6.17
C ASP A 88 -14.95 -3.29 5.12
N ALA A 89 -14.71 -4.01 4.02
CA ALA A 89 -15.72 -4.25 2.99
C ALA A 89 -16.91 -5.07 3.53
N ILE A 90 -16.63 -6.13 4.29
CA ILE A 90 -17.68 -6.96 4.90
C ILE A 90 -18.41 -6.19 6.01
N LEU A 91 -17.73 -5.35 6.79
CA LEU A 91 -18.40 -4.52 7.79
C LEU A 91 -19.31 -3.46 7.19
N LEU A 92 -18.96 -2.88 6.03
CA LEU A 92 -19.88 -2.02 5.26
C LEU A 92 -21.11 -2.80 4.80
N TRP A 93 -20.91 -4.02 4.30
CA TRP A 93 -22.00 -4.89 3.87
C TRP A 93 -22.95 -5.26 5.02
N GLU A 94 -22.43 -5.72 6.15
CA GLU A 94 -23.21 -6.10 7.35
C GLU A 94 -23.97 -4.92 7.96
N ARG A 95 -23.53 -3.68 7.74
CA ARG A 95 -24.25 -2.46 8.13
C ARG A 95 -25.43 -2.11 7.21
N GLY A 96 -25.67 -2.90 6.16
CA GLY A 96 -26.68 -2.63 5.14
C GLY A 96 -26.23 -1.59 4.10
N GLU A 97 -24.97 -1.17 4.12
CA GLU A 97 -24.43 -0.14 3.23
C GLU A 97 -23.84 -0.74 1.94
N ALA A 98 -24.62 -1.58 1.25
CA ALA A 98 -24.15 -2.37 0.09
C ALA A 98 -23.51 -1.52 -1.02
N THR A 99 -24.08 -0.34 -1.31
CA THR A 99 -23.52 0.59 -2.30
C THR A 99 -22.14 1.11 -1.90
N LEU A 100 -21.94 1.42 -0.61
CA LEU A 100 -20.65 1.89 -0.10
C LEU A 100 -19.64 0.75 -0.06
N ALA A 101 -20.05 -0.47 0.30
CA ALA A 101 -19.19 -1.65 0.23
C ALA A 101 -18.69 -1.89 -1.20
N ALA A 102 -19.60 -1.87 -2.19
CA ALA A 102 -19.24 -2.04 -3.59
C ALA A 102 -18.32 -0.91 -4.10
N ALA A 103 -18.62 0.34 -3.78
CA ALA A 103 -17.79 1.49 -4.12
C ALA A 103 -16.40 1.39 -3.48
N TYR A 104 -16.31 0.95 -2.22
CA TYR A 104 -15.05 0.76 -1.52
C TYR A 104 -14.20 -0.35 -2.15
N VAL A 105 -14.79 -1.50 -2.49
CA VAL A 105 -14.09 -2.61 -3.16
C VAL A 105 -13.57 -2.19 -4.52
N LEU A 106 -14.45 -1.66 -5.38
CA LEU A 106 -14.08 -1.25 -6.74
C LEU A 106 -13.09 -0.09 -6.72
N GLY A 107 -13.34 0.93 -5.90
CA GLY A 107 -12.45 2.08 -5.76
C GLY A 107 -11.07 1.68 -5.26
N SER A 108 -10.99 0.83 -4.22
CA SER A 108 -9.71 0.34 -3.71
C SER A 108 -8.91 -0.38 -4.78
N VAL A 109 -9.53 -1.29 -5.54
CA VAL A 109 -8.83 -2.08 -6.56
C VAL A 109 -8.43 -1.21 -7.75
N VAL A 110 -9.38 -0.51 -8.36
CA VAL A 110 -9.15 0.25 -9.61
C VAL A 110 -8.14 1.37 -9.37
N VAL A 111 -8.30 2.14 -8.30
CA VAL A 111 -7.41 3.28 -8.04
C VAL A 111 -6.03 2.82 -7.61
N SER A 112 -5.91 1.73 -6.85
CA SER A 112 -4.59 1.17 -6.48
C SER A 112 -3.83 0.65 -7.69
N LEU A 113 -4.51 -0.05 -8.61
CA LEU A 113 -3.90 -0.50 -9.86
C LEU A 113 -3.48 0.68 -10.73
N ALA A 114 -4.34 1.70 -10.87
CA ALA A 114 -4.01 2.92 -11.60
C ALA A 114 -2.81 3.64 -10.99
N ALA A 115 -2.74 3.75 -9.66
CA ALA A 115 -1.62 4.36 -8.94
C ALA A 115 -0.31 3.59 -9.19
N LEU A 116 -0.35 2.27 -9.12
CA LEU A 116 0.82 1.42 -9.39
C LEU A 116 1.32 1.59 -10.83
N VAL A 117 0.41 1.54 -11.81
CA VAL A 117 0.74 1.77 -13.23
C VAL A 117 1.31 3.17 -13.43
N GLY A 118 0.73 4.18 -12.77
CA GLY A 118 1.23 5.55 -12.78
C GLY A 118 2.67 5.64 -12.25
N GLY A 119 2.97 5.00 -11.11
CA GLY A 119 4.32 4.94 -10.56
C GLY A 119 5.33 4.28 -11.51
N LEU A 120 4.95 3.16 -12.13
CA LEU A 120 5.79 2.50 -13.15
C LEU A 120 6.03 3.40 -14.36
N ALA A 121 4.98 4.06 -14.86
CA ALA A 121 5.07 4.94 -16.02
C ALA A 121 5.98 6.15 -15.77
N ILE A 122 5.89 6.75 -14.57
CA ILE A 122 6.78 7.84 -14.15
C ILE A 122 8.25 7.39 -14.23
N MET A 123 8.59 6.24 -13.61
CA MET A 123 9.98 5.77 -13.61
C MET A 123 10.50 5.39 -14.98
N ARG A 124 9.62 4.91 -15.87
CA ARG A 124 9.97 4.61 -17.26
C ARG A 124 10.24 5.88 -18.06
N GLY A 125 9.49 6.95 -17.80
CA GLY A 125 9.58 8.21 -18.56
C GLY A 125 10.72 9.13 -18.12
N LEU A 126 11.24 8.97 -16.91
CA LEU A 126 12.47 9.65 -16.51
C LEU A 126 13.63 9.12 -17.37
N THR A 127 14.46 10.00 -17.93
CA THR A 127 15.70 9.66 -18.65
C THR A 127 16.85 9.52 -17.68
#